data_AF-A0A5X1CMQ9-F1
#
_entry.id   AF-A0A5X1CMQ9-F1
#
_cell.length_a   1.000
_cell.length_b   1.000
_cell.length_c   1.000
_cell.angle_alpha   90.00
_cell.angle_beta   90.00
_cell.angle_gamma   90.00
#
_symmetry.space_group_name_H-M   'P 1'
#
loop_
_entity.id
_entity.type
_entity.pdbx_description
1 polymer ?
#
loop_
_entity_poly.entity_id
_entity_poly.type
_entity_poly.pdbx_seq_one_letter_code
_entity_poly.pdbx_strand_id
1 'polypeptide(L)'
;MSTDALSAIISFGNNIYSSGLSFLVSWSTFVGVAGFALVLASAHSRGNRGGQVYTGKTLLSLFFCAGLTCLKPLVNASGAQFGFEMTSFDSISWAPTSTFGQGAEAVNALLTVARLFGIGCFMGGLNTLRRSGLEGHTALSASENTSLGFGKIIFGTLLAFIDNVLDATLTSLNIHF
;
A
#
# COMPACT_ATOMS: atom_id res chain seq x y z
N MET A 1 -20.60 22.56 -22.63
CA MET A 1 -19.97 21.30 -23.09
C MET A 1 -18.82 20.83 -22.17
N SER A 2 -18.79 21.22 -20.88
CA SER A 2 -17.75 20.82 -19.89
C SER A 2 -18.15 19.60 -19.03
N THR A 3 -19.41 19.18 -19.09
CA THR A 3 -19.97 18.06 -18.31
C THR A 3 -19.49 16.68 -18.78
N ASP A 4 -19.12 16.52 -20.06
CA ASP A 4 -18.64 15.24 -20.59
C ASP A 4 -17.23 14.90 -20.10
N ALA A 5 -16.30 15.86 -20.11
CA ALA A 5 -14.95 15.63 -19.61
C ALA A 5 -14.94 15.35 -18.10
N LEU A 6 -15.78 16.07 -17.35
CA LEU A 6 -15.86 15.92 -15.90
C LEU A 6 -16.48 14.57 -15.50
N SER A 7 -17.59 14.19 -16.14
CA SER A 7 -18.21 12.87 -15.94
C SER A 7 -17.33 11.71 -16.42
N ALA A 8 -16.57 11.90 -17.50
CA ALA A 8 -15.59 10.91 -17.96
C ALA A 8 -14.47 10.68 -16.93
N ILE A 9 -13.96 11.74 -16.30
CA ILE A 9 -12.94 11.63 -15.24
C ILE A 9 -13.49 10.90 -14.01
N ILE A 10 -14.73 11.21 -13.62
CA ILE A 10 -15.40 10.56 -12.47
C ILE A 10 -15.63 9.07 -12.73
N SER A 11 -16.17 8.74 -13.91
CA SER A 11 -16.37 7.35 -14.35
C SER A 11 -15.05 6.59 -14.44
N PHE A 12 -14.02 7.20 -15.03
CA PHE A 12 -12.69 6.62 -15.17
C PHE A 12 -12.06 6.34 -13.80
N GLY A 13 -12.08 7.32 -12.90
CA GLY A 13 -11.53 7.20 -11.54
C GLY A 13 -12.20 6.08 -10.74
N ASN A 14 -13.53 6.01 -10.75
CA ASN A 14 -14.28 5.01 -10.00
C ASN A 14 -14.11 3.59 -10.58
N ASN A 15 -14.15 3.44 -11.90
CA ASN A 15 -13.97 2.14 -12.55
C ASN A 15 -12.54 1.62 -12.41
N ILE A 16 -11.53 2.50 -12.51
CA ILE A 16 -10.13 2.15 -12.29
C ILE A 16 -9.86 1.84 -10.83
N TYR A 17 -10.48 2.56 -9.89
CA TYR A 17 -10.31 2.28 -8.48
C TYR A 17 -10.82 0.89 -8.12
N SER A 18 -12.06 0.56 -8.49
CA SER A 18 -12.66 -0.74 -8.17
C SER A 18 -11.89 -1.90 -8.81
N SER A 19 -11.57 -1.78 -10.09
CA SER A 19 -10.83 -2.80 -10.84
C SER A 19 -9.37 -2.90 -10.38
N GLY A 20 -8.73 -1.75 -10.16
CA GLY A 20 -7.33 -1.64 -9.75
C GLY A 20 -7.10 -2.11 -8.32
N LEU A 21 -8.02 -1.82 -7.40
CA LEU A 21 -7.93 -2.30 -6.02
C LEU A 21 -8.08 -3.83 -5.98
N SER A 22 -9.05 -4.37 -6.72
CA SER A 22 -9.24 -5.82 -6.85
C SER A 22 -8.01 -6.50 -7.46
N PHE A 23 -7.44 -5.89 -8.50
CA PHE A 23 -6.19 -6.36 -9.10
C PHE A 23 -5.01 -6.33 -8.12
N LEU A 24 -4.78 -5.21 -7.41
CA LEU A 24 -3.69 -5.09 -6.44
C LEU A 24 -3.82 -6.09 -5.30
N VAL A 25 -5.04 -6.31 -4.79
CA VAL A 25 -5.30 -7.31 -3.74
C VAL A 25 -5.02 -8.71 -4.26
N SER A 26 -5.55 -9.07 -5.44
CA SER A 26 -5.31 -10.38 -6.06
C SER A 26 -3.82 -10.61 -6.34
N TRP A 27 -3.13 -9.60 -6.87
CA TRP A 27 -1.70 -9.64 -7.15
C TRP A 27 -0.87 -9.76 -5.87
N SER A 28 -1.22 -9.02 -4.82
CA SER A 28 -0.55 -9.11 -3.51
C SER A 28 -0.71 -10.50 -2.90
N THR A 29 -1.92 -11.09 -2.97
CA THR A 29 -2.16 -12.49 -2.58
C THR A 29 -1.32 -13.45 -3.41
N PHE A 30 -1.27 -13.29 -4.74
CA PHE A 30 -0.46 -14.13 -5.62
C PHE A 30 1.04 -14.07 -5.26
N VAL A 31 1.61 -12.87 -5.10
CA VAL A 31 3.01 -12.66 -4.74
C VAL A 31 3.32 -13.18 -3.33
N GLY A 32 2.37 -13.03 -2.39
CA GLY A 32 2.45 -13.57 -1.04
C GLY A 32 2.54 -15.10 -1.03
N VAL A 33 1.61 -15.78 -1.72
CA VAL A 33 1.54 -17.26 -1.78
C VAL A 33 2.71 -17.84 -2.58
N ALA A 34 2.99 -17.32 -3.78
CA ALA A 34 4.15 -17.75 -4.56
C ALA A 34 5.45 -17.53 -3.76
N GLY A 35 5.48 -16.46 -2.98
CA GLY A 35 6.61 -16.16 -2.12
C GLY A 35 6.82 -17.12 -0.96
N PHE A 36 5.73 -17.48 -0.31
CA PHE A 36 5.70 -18.48 0.75
C PHE A 36 6.24 -19.83 0.24
N ALA A 37 5.78 -20.27 -0.93
CA ALA A 37 6.25 -21.51 -1.55
C ALA A 37 7.77 -21.48 -1.84
N LEU A 38 8.30 -20.37 -2.38
CA LEU A 38 9.73 -20.23 -2.68
C LEU A 38 10.60 -20.21 -1.41
N VAL A 39 10.13 -19.57 -0.33
CA VAL A 39 10.85 -19.53 0.95
C VAL A 39 10.91 -20.92 1.57
N LEU A 40 9.82 -21.69 1.53
CA LEU A 40 9.79 -23.08 1.99
C LEU A 40 10.67 -24.01 1.14
N ALA A 41 10.58 -23.90 -0.19
CA ALA A 41 11.41 -24.71 -1.10
C ALA A 41 12.91 -24.43 -0.94
N SER A 42 13.28 -23.16 -0.73
CA SER A 42 14.67 -22.78 -0.46
C SER A 42 15.15 -23.22 0.93
N ALA A 43 14.29 -23.20 1.95
CA ALA A 43 14.61 -23.74 3.27
C ALA A 43 14.78 -25.27 3.24
N HIS A 44 13.87 -25.99 2.58
CA HIS A 44 13.91 -27.45 2.44
C HIS A 44 15.16 -27.91 1.69
N SER A 45 15.48 -27.27 0.56
CA SER A 45 16.68 -27.60 -0.23
C SER A 45 17.98 -27.30 0.51
N ARG A 46 18.04 -26.28 1.37
CA ARG A 46 19.20 -26.00 2.24
C ARG A 46 19.35 -27.02 3.36
N GLY A 47 18.24 -27.43 3.98
CA GLY A 47 18.22 -28.47 5.01
C GLY A 47 18.71 -29.83 4.49
N ASN A 48 18.24 -30.26 3.32
CA ASN A 48 18.69 -31.51 2.69
C ASN A 48 20.17 -31.50 2.26
N ARG A 49 20.75 -30.32 2.02
CA ARG A 49 22.16 -30.17 1.62
C ARG A 49 23.11 -29.99 2.82
N GLY A 50 22.62 -30.14 4.06
CA GLY A 50 23.43 -29.93 5.27
C GLY A 50 23.85 -28.46 5.48
N GLY A 51 23.22 -27.52 4.77
CA GLY A 51 23.51 -26.09 4.89
C GLY A 51 22.83 -25.48 6.10
N GLN A 52 23.45 -24.45 6.68
CA GLN A 52 22.88 -23.71 7.80
C GLN A 52 21.58 -23.00 7.39
N VAL A 53 20.45 -23.40 7.99
CA VAL A 53 19.17 -22.71 7.81
C VAL A 53 19.15 -21.51 8.76
N TYR A 54 19.22 -20.30 8.22
CA TYR A 54 19.06 -19.08 9.02
C TYR A 54 17.59 -18.86 9.37
N THR A 55 17.13 -19.53 10.44
CA THR A 55 15.74 -19.51 10.91
C THR A 55 15.15 -18.12 11.00
N GLY A 56 15.91 -17.14 11.51
CA GLY A 56 15.44 -15.76 11.64
C GLY A 56 15.12 -15.06 10.31
N LYS A 57 15.97 -15.22 9.28
CA LYS A 57 15.75 -14.64 7.95
C LYS A 57 14.56 -15.28 7.24
N THR A 58 14.44 -16.60 7.35
CA THR A 58 13.33 -17.37 6.76
C THR A 58 12.00 -16.99 7.42
N LEU A 59 11.97 -16.86 8.76
CA LEU A 59 10.76 -16.48 9.50
C LEU A 59 10.32 -15.05 9.16
N LEU A 60 11.27 -14.10 9.10
CA LEU A 60 10.97 -12.71 8.74
C LEU A 60 10.40 -12.60 7.32
N SER A 61 10.98 -13.31 6.35
CA SER A 61 10.43 -13.36 4.99
C SER A 61 9.04 -14.00 4.94
N LEU A 62 8.74 -14.95 5.83
CA LEU A 62 7.42 -15.57 5.94
C LEU A 62 6.36 -14.57 6.43
N PHE A 63 6.70 -13.78 7.45
CA PHE A 63 5.84 -12.71 7.95
C PHE A 63 5.53 -11.67 6.88
N PHE A 64 6.51 -11.26 6.06
CA PHE A 64 6.25 -10.36 4.94
C PHE A 64 5.38 -10.99 3.84
N CYS A 65 5.47 -12.30 3.60
CA CYS A 65 4.56 -13.01 2.69
C CYS A 65 3.12 -13.07 3.23
N ALA A 66 2.96 -13.30 4.54
CA ALA A 66 1.66 -13.24 5.20
C ALA A 66 1.07 -11.82 5.15
N GLY A 67 1.90 -10.78 5.38
CA GLY A 67 1.50 -9.39 5.28
C GLY A 67 1.03 -8.97 3.89
N LEU A 68 1.67 -9.49 2.83
CA LEU A 68 1.20 -9.29 1.45
C LEU A 68 -0.16 -9.94 1.20
N THR A 69 -0.43 -11.09 1.81
CA THR A 69 -1.73 -11.78 1.67
C THR A 69 -2.84 -11.02 2.41
N CYS A 70 -2.50 -10.36 3.51
CA CYS A 70 -3.40 -9.57 4.35
C CYS A 70 -3.29 -8.06 4.08
N LEU A 71 -3.21 -7.64 2.81
CA LEU A 71 -2.91 -6.26 2.43
C LEU A 71 -3.90 -5.23 3.02
N LYS A 72 -5.21 -5.46 2.86
CA LYS A 72 -6.26 -4.53 3.35
C LYS A 72 -6.18 -4.29 4.87
N PRO A 73 -6.22 -5.32 5.75
CA PRO A 73 -6.13 -5.09 7.18
C PRO A 73 -4.76 -4.57 7.61
N LEU A 74 -3.67 -4.92 6.92
CA LEU A 74 -2.34 -4.42 7.24
C LEU A 74 -2.18 -2.93 6.92
N VAL A 75 -2.75 -2.46 5.80
CA VAL A 75 -2.82 -1.03 5.50
C VAL A 75 -3.65 -0.31 6.57
N ASN A 76 -4.79 -0.86 7.00
CA ASN A 76 -5.60 -0.26 8.06
C ASN A 76 -4.84 -0.17 9.40
N ALA A 77 -4.18 -1.26 9.81
CA ALA A 77 -3.35 -1.29 11.01
C ALA A 77 -2.15 -0.34 10.93
N SER A 78 -1.62 -0.08 9.72
CA SER A 78 -0.57 0.93 9.52
C SER A 78 -1.09 2.35 9.68
N GLY A 79 -2.31 2.64 9.22
CA GLY A 79 -2.98 3.93 9.46
C GLY A 79 -3.25 4.16 10.94
N ALA A 80 -3.71 3.14 11.66
CA ALA A 80 -3.99 3.22 13.09
C ALA A 80 -2.75 3.63 13.91
N GLN A 81 -1.54 3.25 13.47
CA GLN A 81 -0.29 3.71 14.09
C GLN A 81 -0.04 5.21 13.93
N PHE A 82 -0.57 5.82 12.87
CA PHE A 82 -0.56 7.26 12.65
C PHE A 82 -1.80 7.98 13.22
N GLY A 83 -2.68 7.25 13.92
CA GLY A 83 -3.95 7.79 14.44
C GLY A 83 -5.06 7.92 13.38
N PHE A 84 -4.89 7.31 12.21
CA PHE A 84 -5.86 7.32 11.12
C PHE A 84 -6.60 5.98 11.05
N GLU A 85 -7.91 5.98 11.19
CA GLU A 85 -8.71 4.76 11.05
C GLU A 85 -9.51 4.77 9.74
N MET A 86 -9.61 3.60 9.11
CA MET A 86 -10.42 3.37 7.93
C MET A 86 -11.50 2.34 8.24
N THR A 87 -12.77 2.72 8.06
CA THR A 87 -13.91 1.81 8.19
C THR A 87 -14.19 1.06 6.89
N SER A 88 -13.89 1.63 5.72
CA SER A 88 -13.90 0.94 4.42
C SER A 88 -12.86 1.47 3.42
N PHE A 89 -12.46 0.61 2.48
CA PHE A 89 -11.62 0.95 1.31
C PHE A 89 -12.49 1.41 0.13
N ASP A 90 -13.52 2.19 0.40
CA ASP A 90 -14.37 2.74 -0.66
C ASP A 90 -13.76 4.02 -1.26
N SER A 91 -14.38 4.47 -2.35
CA SER A 91 -14.06 5.73 -3.02
C SER A 91 -14.08 6.89 -2.03
N ILE A 92 -13.12 7.79 -2.18
CA ILE A 92 -12.95 8.98 -1.33
C ILE A 92 -14.08 9.98 -1.61
N SER A 93 -14.69 10.51 -0.55
CA SER A 93 -15.64 11.63 -0.61
C SER A 93 -15.21 12.72 0.36
N TRP A 94 -14.12 13.42 0.03
CA TRP A 94 -13.49 14.42 0.90
C TRP A 94 -13.88 15.85 0.53
N ALA A 95 -13.98 16.19 -0.75
CA ALA A 95 -14.34 17.53 -1.20
C ALA A 95 -15.87 17.75 -1.14
N PRO A 96 -16.37 18.70 -0.32
CA PRO A 96 -17.79 19.04 -0.30
C PRO A 96 -18.16 19.90 -1.52
N THR A 97 -19.33 19.62 -2.10
CA THR A 97 -19.90 20.37 -3.24
C THR A 97 -20.19 21.83 -2.93
N SER A 98 -20.28 22.19 -1.64
CA SER A 98 -20.45 23.57 -1.16
C SER A 98 -19.26 24.48 -1.45
N THR A 99 -18.04 23.95 -1.41
CA THR A 99 -16.81 24.74 -1.57
C THR A 99 -16.18 24.58 -2.96
N PHE A 100 -16.23 23.38 -3.53
CA PHE A 100 -15.61 23.07 -4.82
C PHE A 100 -16.59 23.08 -6.03
N GLY A 101 -17.88 23.33 -5.78
CA GLY A 101 -18.90 23.39 -6.83
C GLY A 101 -18.95 22.10 -7.66
N GLN A 102 -19.09 22.22 -8.98
CA GLN A 102 -19.10 21.08 -9.91
C GLN A 102 -17.77 20.30 -9.94
N GLY A 103 -16.66 20.84 -9.43
CA GLY A 103 -15.35 20.16 -9.43
C GLY A 103 -15.12 19.18 -8.29
N ALA A 104 -15.99 19.17 -7.27
CA ALA A 104 -15.83 18.34 -6.07
C ALA A 104 -15.74 16.85 -6.39
N GLU A 105 -16.59 16.36 -7.30
CA GLU A 105 -16.59 14.97 -7.72
C GLU A 105 -15.31 14.57 -8.49
N ALA A 106 -14.74 15.47 -9.28
CA ALA A 106 -13.49 15.23 -10.00
C ALA A 106 -12.29 15.17 -9.04
N VAL A 107 -12.26 16.03 -8.02
CA VAL A 107 -11.23 16.01 -6.97
C VAL A 107 -11.31 14.70 -6.17
N ASN A 108 -12.53 14.29 -5.80
CA ASN A 108 -12.76 13.02 -5.10
C ASN A 108 -12.31 11.80 -5.94
N ALA A 109 -12.57 11.81 -7.25
CA ALA A 109 -12.09 10.77 -8.16
C ALA A 109 -10.54 10.73 -8.23
N LEU A 110 -9.88 11.89 -8.29
CA LEU A 110 -8.41 11.98 -8.29
C LEU A 110 -7.79 11.51 -6.98
N LEU A 111 -8.37 11.90 -5.83
CA LEU A 111 -7.93 11.44 -4.51
C LEU A 111 -8.09 9.92 -4.39
N THR A 112 -9.18 9.37 -4.92
CA THR A 112 -9.43 7.92 -4.98
C THR A 112 -8.35 7.19 -5.79
N VAL A 113 -7.93 7.74 -6.93
CA VAL A 113 -6.80 7.21 -7.72
C VAL A 113 -5.46 7.35 -6.97
N ALA A 114 -5.25 8.46 -6.25
CA ALA A 114 -4.05 8.65 -5.42
C ALA A 114 -3.98 7.63 -4.28
N ARG A 115 -5.10 7.31 -3.63
CA ARG A 115 -5.20 6.24 -2.63
C ARG A 115 -4.82 4.89 -3.23
N LEU A 116 -5.29 4.58 -4.45
CA LEU A 116 -4.91 3.35 -5.14
C LEU A 116 -3.40 3.27 -5.39
N PHE A 117 -2.79 4.38 -5.81
CA PHE A 117 -1.34 4.46 -5.97
C PHE A 117 -0.60 4.26 -4.64
N GLY A 118 -1.11 4.82 -3.54
CA GLY A 118 -0.60 4.61 -2.18
C GLY A 118 -0.56 3.14 -1.77
N ILE A 119 -1.65 2.41 -2.00
CA ILE A 119 -1.73 0.97 -1.73
C ILE A 119 -0.72 0.20 -2.59
N GLY A 120 -0.54 0.59 -3.86
CA GLY A 120 0.50 0.03 -4.74
C GLY A 120 1.91 0.26 -4.21
N CYS A 121 2.22 1.46 -3.74
CA CYS A 121 3.50 1.80 -3.09
C CYS A 121 3.73 0.99 -1.81
N PHE A 122 2.70 0.80 -0.98
CA PHE A 122 2.76 0.00 0.24
C PHE A 122 3.11 -1.46 -0.06
N MET A 123 2.42 -2.07 -1.03
CA MET A 123 2.73 -3.42 -1.53
C MET A 123 4.16 -3.50 -2.09
N GLY A 124 4.60 -2.48 -2.82
CA GLY A 124 5.97 -2.35 -3.31
C GLY A 124 7.01 -2.33 -2.18
N GLY A 125 6.72 -1.60 -1.09
CA GLY A 125 7.56 -1.54 0.11
C GLY A 125 7.67 -2.90 0.82
N LEU A 126 6.55 -3.60 1.02
CA LEU A 126 6.54 -4.96 1.58
C LEU A 126 7.37 -5.95 0.74
N ASN A 127 7.29 -5.86 -0.59
CA ASN A 127 8.07 -6.72 -1.47
C ASN A 127 9.58 -6.38 -1.41
N THR A 128 9.94 -5.09 -1.29
CA THR A 128 11.34 -4.67 -1.07
C THR A 128 11.87 -5.20 0.27
N LEU A 129 11.10 -5.12 1.36
CA LEU A 129 11.49 -5.65 2.67
C LEU A 129 11.68 -7.18 2.64
N ARG A 130 10.78 -7.88 1.96
CA ARG A 130 10.90 -9.33 1.75
C ARG A 130 12.20 -9.71 1.03
N ARG A 131 12.55 -9.00 -0.05
CA ARG A 131 13.78 -9.24 -0.82
C ARG A 131 15.04 -8.92 0.00
N SER A 132 15.01 -7.84 0.77
CA SER A 132 16.10 -7.46 1.69
C SER A 132 16.44 -8.59 2.67
N GLY A 133 15.42 -9.26 3.24
CA GLY A 133 15.61 -10.40 4.14
C GLY A 133 16.23 -11.64 3.50
N LEU A 134 15.97 -11.86 2.20
CA LEU A 134 16.44 -13.01 1.42
C LEU A 134 17.84 -12.81 0.82
N GLU A 135 18.14 -11.61 0.31
CA GLU A 135 19.33 -11.33 -0.54
C GLU A 135 20.41 -10.48 0.15
N GLY A 136 20.23 -10.05 1.41
CA GLY A 136 21.22 -9.28 2.15
C GLY A 136 22.53 -10.05 2.37
N HIS A 137 23.45 -9.97 1.40
CA HIS A 137 24.80 -10.56 1.40
C HIS A 137 25.83 -9.65 2.10
N THR A 138 25.52 -8.36 2.30
CA THR A 138 26.29 -7.39 3.09
C THR A 138 25.37 -6.54 3.96
N ALA A 139 25.79 -6.21 5.19
CA ALA A 139 24.97 -5.48 6.16
C ALA A 139 24.53 -4.09 5.67
N LEU A 140 25.33 -3.43 4.84
CA LEU A 140 25.07 -2.08 4.32
C LEU A 140 23.93 -2.07 3.27
N SER A 141 23.99 -2.94 2.26
CA SER A 141 22.96 -3.02 1.21
C SER A 141 21.61 -3.53 1.76
N ALA A 142 21.65 -4.41 2.76
CA ALA A 142 20.45 -4.83 3.47
C ALA A 142 19.81 -3.68 4.25
N SER A 143 20.59 -2.81 4.89
CA SER A 143 20.05 -1.65 5.61
C SER A 143 19.41 -0.60 4.69
N GLU A 144 20.01 -0.34 3.52
CA GLU A 144 19.49 0.61 2.54
C GLU A 144 18.19 0.12 1.88
N ASN A 145 18.14 -1.16 1.50
CA ASN A 145 16.89 -1.75 0.98
C ASN A 145 15.79 -1.81 2.05
N THR A 146 16.17 -1.95 3.32
CA THR A 146 15.22 -1.94 4.43
C THR A 146 14.66 -0.55 4.68
N SER A 147 15.51 0.49 4.72
CA SER A 147 15.06 1.87 4.90
C SER A 147 14.21 2.36 3.71
N LEU A 148 14.57 2.00 2.48
CA LEU A 148 13.76 2.26 1.29
C LEU A 148 12.42 1.53 1.32
N GLY A 149 12.39 0.28 1.82
CA GLY A 149 11.16 -0.49 2.00
C GLY A 149 10.21 0.16 3.01
N PHE A 150 10.73 0.58 4.16
CA PHE A 150 9.96 1.32 5.16
C PHE A 150 9.51 2.68 4.65
N GLY A 151 10.37 3.42 3.93
CA GLY A 151 9.99 4.70 3.33
C GLY A 151 8.81 4.56 2.37
N LYS A 152 8.81 3.52 1.53
CA LYS A 152 7.67 3.20 0.63
C LYS A 152 6.41 2.81 1.39
N ILE A 153 6.54 2.11 2.51
CA ILE A 153 5.42 1.76 3.38
C ILE A 153 4.83 3.01 4.01
N ILE A 154 5.64 3.88 4.61
CA ILE A 154 5.19 5.12 5.24
C ILE A 154 4.51 6.03 4.21
N PHE A 155 5.15 6.25 3.07
CA PHE A 155 4.58 7.05 1.99
C PHE A 155 3.28 6.43 1.45
N GLY A 156 3.27 5.11 1.25
CA GLY A 156 2.09 4.38 0.80
C GLY A 156 0.92 4.45 1.79
N THR A 157 1.19 4.36 3.09
CA THR A 157 0.19 4.53 4.14
C THR A 157 -0.35 5.96 4.15
N LEU A 158 0.51 6.98 4.17
CA LEU A 158 0.06 8.38 4.16
C LEU A 158 -0.82 8.69 2.93
N LEU A 159 -0.44 8.19 1.76
CA LEU A 159 -1.20 8.39 0.53
C LEU A 159 -2.49 7.55 0.48
N ALA A 160 -2.52 6.38 1.13
CA ALA A 160 -3.75 5.60 1.29
C ALA A 160 -4.77 6.32 2.19
N PHE A 161 -4.27 7.07 3.19
CA PHE A 161 -5.07 7.87 4.13
C PHE A 161 -5.12 9.37 3.76
N ILE A 162 -5.01 9.69 2.46
CA ILE A 162 -4.89 11.08 2.00
C ILE A 162 -5.99 12.02 2.53
N ASP A 163 -7.22 11.52 2.73
CA ASP A 163 -8.34 12.31 3.30
C ASP A 163 -8.06 12.78 4.72
N ASN A 164 -7.61 11.86 5.57
CA ASN A 164 -7.31 12.14 6.97
C ASN A 164 -6.03 12.98 7.10
N VAL A 165 -5.07 12.77 6.18
CA VAL A 165 -3.86 13.59 6.10
C VAL A 165 -4.20 15.02 5.68
N LEU A 166 -5.09 15.19 4.70
CA LEU A 166 -5.57 16.50 4.27
C LEU A 166 -6.30 17.22 5.40
N ASP A 167 -7.18 16.55 6.13
CA ASP A 167 -7.91 17.13 7.27
C ASP A 167 -6.97 17.54 8.43
N ALA A 168 -6.02 16.67 8.78
CA ALA A 168 -4.99 16.98 9.78
C ALA A 168 -4.08 18.15 9.34
N THR A 169 -3.76 18.23 8.04
CA THR A 169 -2.94 19.31 7.48
C THR A 169 -3.71 20.63 7.47
N LEU A 170 -4.98 20.64 7.08
CA LEU A 170 -5.84 21.83 7.13
C LEU A 170 -6.00 22.35 8.56
N THR A 171 -6.23 21.45 9.51
CA THR A 171 -6.29 21.76 10.93
C THR A 171 -4.96 22.36 11.42
N SER A 172 -3.82 21.79 11.00
CA SER A 172 -2.50 22.31 11.35
C SER A 172 -2.18 23.67 10.73
N LEU A 173 -2.69 23.96 9.52
CA LEU A 173 -2.47 25.22 8.83
C LEU A 173 -3.54 26.27 9.15
N ASN A 174 -4.59 25.91 9.90
CA ASN A 174 -5.75 26.76 10.21
C ASN A 174 -6.40 27.35 8.95
N ILE A 175 -6.46 26.55 7.88
CA ILE A 175 -7.12 26.93 6.64
C ILE A 175 -8.44 26.17 6.60
N HIS A 176 -9.54 26.91 6.76
CA HIS A 176 -10.89 26.37 6.62
C HIS A 176 -11.43 26.70 5.23
N PHE A 177 -11.96 25.69 4.55
CA PHE A 177 -12.61 25.74 3.24
C PHE A 177 -14.12 25.49 3.40
#